data_AF-A0A1I4GGG9-F1
#
_entry.id   AF-A0A1I4GGG9-F1
#
_cell.length_a   1.000
_cell.length_b   1.000
_cell.length_c   1.000
_cell.angle_alpha   90.00
_cell.angle_beta   90.00
_cell.angle_gamma   90.00
#
_symmetry.space_group_name_H-M   'P 1'
#
loop_
_entity.id
_entity.type
_entity.pdbx_description
1 polymer ?
#
loop_
_entity_poly.entity_id
_entity_poly.type
_entity_poly.pdbx_seq_one_letter_code
_entity_poly.pdbx_strand_id
1 'polypeptide(L)'
;MSEKKEKFNQFRQKMNQVILKQGDLNTKRFFNLDQRVYEDGKLSKSTKELLGLTASLVLRCDDCISYHILEAWESGWSKEELYEAMNIALIVGGSIVIPHLRRAAELLEELDQQVESNTDLQSFKKFKVYTDGSCLGNPGPGGYAAYIIFNNGEQEKVVSGALKDTTNNQMELKAVIEALKVLPVDSEIELYSDSAYVLNGLSKWLNSWKNNNWLTAAKKEVANKELWQELDHLAGSFKLSYQKVKGHSGDHYNEKADKLAQKKAAEI
;
A
#
# COMPACT_ATOMS: atom_id res chain seq x y z
N MET A 1 3.30 1.12 -9.95
CA MET A 1 4.01 0.37 -11.02
C MET A 1 5.45 0.84 -11.03
N SER A 2 6.46 -0.04 -11.08
CA SER A 2 7.88 0.36 -10.92
C SER A 2 8.27 1.25 -12.08
N GLU A 3 8.95 2.36 -11.78
CA GLU A 3 9.42 3.29 -12.81
C GLU A 3 10.35 2.55 -13.80
N LYS A 4 11.16 1.58 -13.33
CA LYS A 4 11.95 0.72 -14.21
C LYS A 4 11.10 -0.24 -15.02
N LYS A 5 10.11 -0.90 -14.40
CA LYS A 5 9.16 -1.78 -15.10
C LYS A 5 8.46 -1.04 -16.24
N GLU A 6 7.92 0.15 -15.97
CA GLU A 6 7.25 0.97 -16.98
C GLU A 6 8.20 1.39 -18.10
N LYS A 7 9.37 1.94 -17.76
CA LYS A 7 10.37 2.35 -18.76
C LYS A 7 10.81 1.18 -19.63
N PHE A 8 11.08 0.02 -19.04
CA PHE A 8 11.49 -1.19 -19.75
C PHE A 8 10.40 -1.65 -20.73
N ASN A 9 9.17 -1.80 -20.25
CA ASN A 9 8.04 -2.25 -21.07
C ASN A 9 7.72 -1.26 -22.20
N GLN A 10 7.72 0.04 -21.92
CA GLN A 10 7.49 1.09 -22.92
C GLN A 10 8.59 1.07 -24.00
N PHE A 11 9.85 0.98 -23.59
CA PHE A 11 10.97 0.91 -24.52
C PHE A 11 10.86 -0.32 -25.44
N ARG A 12 10.63 -1.50 -24.85
CA ARG A 12 10.47 -2.75 -25.60
C ARG A 12 9.31 -2.70 -26.59
N GLN A 13 8.13 -2.27 -26.15
CA GLN A 13 6.96 -2.18 -27.03
C GLN A 13 7.23 -1.23 -28.21
N LYS A 14 7.79 -0.06 -27.93
CA LYS A 14 8.15 0.93 -28.96
C LYS A 14 9.14 0.37 -29.96
N MET A 15 10.22 -0.27 -29.50
CA MET A 15 11.26 -0.80 -30.38
C MET A 15 10.77 -2.03 -31.16
N ASN A 16 9.95 -2.90 -30.56
CA ASN A 16 9.32 -4.02 -31.27
C ASN A 16 8.46 -3.55 -32.44
N GLN A 17 7.67 -2.48 -32.25
CA GLN A 17 6.89 -1.89 -33.34
C GLN A 17 7.77 -1.38 -34.49
N VAL A 18 8.88 -0.72 -34.16
CA VAL A 18 9.85 -0.24 -35.17
C VAL A 18 10.46 -1.41 -35.93
N ILE A 19 10.93 -2.44 -35.22
CA ILE A 19 11.56 -3.63 -35.80
C ILE A 19 10.56 -4.39 -36.68
N LEU A 20 9.33 -4.62 -36.23
CA LEU A 20 8.32 -5.34 -37.00
C LEU A 20 7.82 -4.55 -38.23
N LYS A 21 7.83 -3.22 -38.15
CA LYS A 21 7.48 -2.35 -39.28
C LYS A 21 8.53 -2.40 -40.40
N GLN A 22 9.81 -2.39 -40.03
CA GLN A 22 10.92 -2.42 -40.99
C GLN A 22 11.32 -3.85 -41.39
N GLY A 23 11.00 -4.83 -40.55
CA GLY A 23 11.39 -6.22 -40.68
C GLY A 23 10.68 -6.94 -41.82
N ASP A 24 11.40 -7.87 -42.42
CA ASP A 24 10.90 -8.79 -43.43
C ASP A 24 10.07 -9.94 -42.83
N LEU A 25 9.66 -10.89 -43.68
CA LEU A 25 8.90 -12.06 -43.24
C LEU A 25 9.68 -12.91 -42.21
N ASN A 26 11.00 -12.98 -42.32
CA ASN A 26 11.83 -13.78 -41.41
C ASN A 26 11.86 -13.17 -40.02
N THR A 27 12.03 -11.86 -39.94
CA THR A 27 11.98 -11.10 -38.69
C THR A 27 10.65 -11.33 -37.97
N LYS A 28 9.53 -11.20 -38.68
CA LYS A 28 8.18 -11.42 -38.11
C LYS A 28 7.97 -12.84 -37.62
N ARG A 29 8.47 -13.84 -38.35
CA ARG A 29 8.40 -15.25 -37.93
C ARG A 29 9.21 -15.50 -36.66
N PHE A 30 10.41 -14.95 -36.56
CA PHE A 30 11.24 -15.13 -35.37
C PHE A 30 10.58 -14.54 -34.13
N PHE A 31 10.09 -13.30 -34.20
CA PHE A 31 9.35 -12.67 -33.10
C PHE A 31 8.11 -13.46 -32.69
N ASN A 32 7.40 -14.08 -33.65
CA ASN A 32 6.26 -14.93 -33.33
C ASN A 32 6.66 -16.22 -32.60
N LEU A 33 7.78 -16.83 -33.00
CA LEU A 33 8.32 -18.01 -32.30
C LEU A 33 8.77 -17.66 -30.88
N ASP A 34 9.49 -16.55 -30.73
CA ASP A 34 9.96 -16.02 -29.45
C ASP A 34 8.79 -15.78 -28.48
N GLN A 35 7.69 -15.19 -28.94
CA GLN A 35 6.51 -14.99 -28.10
C GLN A 35 5.79 -16.31 -27.76
N ARG A 36 5.60 -17.20 -28.76
CA ARG A 36 4.82 -18.43 -28.59
C ARG A 36 5.49 -19.45 -27.69
N VAL A 37 6.83 -19.46 -27.60
CA VAL A 37 7.52 -20.47 -26.79
C VAL A 37 7.11 -20.41 -25.32
N TYR A 38 6.73 -19.23 -24.82
CA TYR A 38 6.31 -18.98 -23.44
C TYR A 38 4.81 -19.19 -23.18
N GLU A 39 3.97 -19.44 -24.20
CA GLU A 39 2.55 -19.77 -24.00
C GLU A 39 2.37 -21.08 -23.22
N ASP A 40 1.23 -21.29 -22.57
CA ASP A 40 0.96 -22.53 -21.84
C ASP A 40 1.02 -23.77 -22.74
N GLY A 41 1.57 -24.86 -22.21
CA GLY A 41 1.64 -26.15 -22.88
C GLY A 41 1.85 -27.27 -21.87
N LYS A 42 2.78 -28.20 -22.16
CA LYS A 42 3.17 -29.24 -21.19
C LYS A 42 3.84 -28.66 -19.94
N LEU A 43 4.54 -27.55 -20.11
CA LEU A 43 4.99 -26.68 -19.03
C LEU A 43 4.12 -25.42 -19.07
N SER A 44 3.76 -24.89 -17.91
CA SER A 44 3.05 -23.62 -17.82
C SER A 44 3.93 -22.46 -18.29
N LYS A 45 3.30 -21.35 -18.70
CA LYS A 45 3.98 -20.08 -18.95
C LYS A 45 4.88 -19.72 -17.77
N SER A 46 4.32 -19.76 -16.56
CA SER A 46 5.01 -19.44 -15.31
C SER A 46 6.32 -20.23 -15.13
N THR A 47 6.32 -21.54 -15.38
CA THR A 47 7.54 -22.35 -15.32
C THR A 47 8.52 -22.00 -16.44
N LYS A 48 8.03 -21.74 -17.65
CA LYS A 48 8.90 -21.39 -18.80
C LYS A 48 9.60 -20.05 -18.61
N GLU A 49 8.94 -19.08 -17.98
CA GLU A 49 9.57 -17.79 -17.64
C GLU A 49 10.68 -17.98 -16.61
N LEU A 50 10.51 -18.85 -15.60
CA LEU A 50 11.56 -19.18 -14.63
C LEU A 50 12.77 -19.86 -15.29
N LEU A 51 12.52 -20.76 -16.24
CA LEU A 51 13.58 -21.36 -17.07
C LEU A 51 14.29 -20.31 -17.93
N GLY A 52 13.54 -19.38 -18.52
CA GLY A 52 14.04 -18.23 -19.27
C GLY A 52 14.94 -17.34 -18.43
N LEU A 53 14.56 -17.04 -17.18
CA LEU A 53 15.38 -16.29 -16.22
C LEU A 53 16.73 -16.97 -16.00
N THR A 54 16.70 -18.26 -15.68
CA THR A 54 17.90 -19.05 -15.40
C THR A 54 18.84 -19.08 -16.61
N ALA A 55 18.29 -19.34 -17.81
CA ALA A 55 19.06 -19.34 -19.05
C ALA A 55 19.66 -17.95 -19.38
N SER A 56 18.88 -16.89 -19.18
CA SER A 56 19.29 -15.52 -19.46
C SER A 56 20.40 -15.02 -18.54
N LEU A 57 20.41 -15.46 -17.27
CA LEU A 57 21.49 -15.20 -16.32
C LEU A 57 22.78 -15.87 -16.76
N VAL A 58 22.72 -17.14 -17.16
CA VAL A 58 23.89 -17.87 -17.69
C VAL A 58 24.41 -17.22 -18.98
N LEU A 59 23.50 -16.75 -19.85
CA LEU A 59 23.83 -16.00 -21.07
C LEU A 59 24.26 -14.55 -20.81
N ARG A 60 24.08 -14.03 -19.59
CA ARG A 60 24.50 -12.68 -19.17
C ARG A 60 23.83 -11.55 -19.96
N CYS A 61 22.54 -11.71 -20.27
CA CYS A 61 21.74 -10.71 -20.99
C CYS A 61 20.82 -9.95 -20.03
N ASP A 62 21.17 -8.73 -19.61
CA ASP A 62 20.38 -7.97 -18.63
C ASP A 62 18.95 -7.64 -19.08
N ASP A 63 18.74 -7.37 -20.36
CA ASP A 63 17.41 -7.11 -20.89
C ASP A 63 16.54 -8.39 -20.85
N CYS A 64 17.14 -9.54 -21.16
CA CYS A 64 16.47 -10.84 -21.10
C CYS A 64 16.15 -11.23 -19.65
N ILE A 65 17.10 -10.97 -18.73
CA ILE A 65 16.93 -11.20 -17.29
C ILE A 65 15.79 -10.34 -16.75
N SER A 66 15.79 -9.04 -17.05
CA SER A 66 14.75 -8.11 -16.60
C SER A 66 13.37 -8.53 -17.11
N TYR A 67 13.28 -8.97 -18.37
CA TYR A 67 12.04 -9.50 -18.92
C TYR A 67 11.51 -10.71 -18.16
N HIS A 68 12.34 -11.73 -17.98
CA HIS A 68 11.89 -12.95 -17.32
C HIS A 68 11.60 -12.74 -15.84
N ILE A 69 12.28 -11.81 -15.16
CA ILE A 69 11.91 -11.39 -13.80
C ILE A 69 10.51 -10.79 -13.81
N LEU A 70 10.21 -9.86 -14.71
CA LEU A 70 8.91 -9.20 -14.77
C LEU A 70 7.77 -10.18 -15.10
N GLU A 71 7.95 -11.03 -16.10
CA GLU A 71 6.93 -12.02 -16.48
C GLU A 71 6.74 -13.11 -15.41
N ALA A 72 7.82 -13.55 -14.75
CA ALA A 72 7.72 -14.51 -13.65
C ALA A 72 7.04 -13.89 -12.42
N TRP A 73 7.38 -12.65 -12.08
CA TRP A 73 6.73 -11.89 -11.01
C TRP A 73 5.22 -11.70 -11.27
N GLU A 74 4.85 -11.31 -12.49
CA GLU A 74 3.44 -11.20 -12.89
C GLU A 74 2.71 -12.55 -12.89
N SER A 75 3.44 -13.64 -13.08
CA SER A 75 2.92 -15.01 -12.99
C SER A 75 2.83 -15.54 -11.55
N GLY A 76 3.20 -14.72 -10.55
CA GLY A 76 3.00 -14.98 -9.13
C GLY A 76 4.19 -15.58 -8.37
N TRP A 77 5.38 -15.64 -8.98
CA TRP A 77 6.60 -16.10 -8.26
C TRP A 77 7.03 -15.09 -7.20
N SER A 78 7.36 -15.57 -6.01
CA SER A 78 7.89 -14.73 -4.92
C SER A 78 9.33 -14.30 -5.18
N LYS A 79 9.78 -13.24 -4.48
CA LYS A 79 11.17 -12.79 -4.51
C LYS A 79 12.12 -13.92 -4.11
N GLU A 80 11.80 -14.65 -3.05
CA GLU A 80 12.58 -15.78 -2.53
C GLU A 80 12.71 -16.90 -3.56
N GLU A 81 11.60 -17.28 -4.20
CA GLU A 81 11.60 -18.33 -5.24
C GLU A 81 12.44 -17.92 -6.46
N LEU A 82 12.39 -16.64 -6.86
CA LEU A 82 13.23 -16.11 -7.93
C LEU A 82 14.72 -16.11 -7.56
N TYR A 83 15.06 -15.80 -6.30
CA TYR A 83 16.43 -15.93 -5.80
C TYR A 83 16.92 -17.38 -5.81
N GLU A 84 16.07 -18.36 -5.49
CA GLU A 84 16.43 -19.78 -5.60
C GLU A 84 16.79 -20.17 -7.04
N ALA A 85 15.99 -19.74 -8.03
CA ALA A 85 16.31 -19.98 -9.44
C ALA A 85 17.59 -19.25 -9.89
N MET A 86 17.80 -18.01 -9.43
CA MET A 86 19.02 -17.24 -9.69
C MET A 86 20.27 -17.94 -9.14
N ASN A 87 20.17 -18.62 -8.00
CA ASN A 87 21.28 -19.40 -7.43
C ASN A 87 21.68 -20.58 -8.32
N ILE A 88 20.72 -21.25 -8.97
CA ILE A 88 21.03 -22.27 -9.98
C ILE A 88 21.88 -21.67 -11.09
N ALA A 89 21.48 -20.50 -11.61
CA ALA A 89 22.25 -19.82 -12.66
C ALA A 89 23.66 -19.39 -12.20
N LEU A 90 23.81 -18.97 -10.94
CA LEU A 90 25.12 -18.63 -10.36
C LEU A 90 26.05 -19.85 -10.32
N ILE A 91 25.55 -21.02 -9.93
CA ILE A 91 26.35 -22.25 -9.90
C ILE A 91 26.73 -22.69 -11.32
N VAL A 92 25.79 -22.61 -12.26
CA VAL A 92 26.02 -23.03 -13.67
C VAL A 92 26.94 -22.05 -14.42
N GLY A 93 26.73 -20.74 -14.26
CA GLY A 93 27.46 -19.71 -14.98
C GLY A 93 28.71 -19.17 -14.26
N GLY A 94 28.86 -19.44 -12.96
CA GLY A 94 29.99 -19.01 -12.14
C GLY A 94 29.96 -17.52 -11.77
N SER A 95 31.09 -17.02 -11.25
CA SER A 95 31.20 -15.66 -10.66
C SER A 95 30.91 -14.53 -11.64
N ILE A 96 31.01 -14.78 -12.95
CA ILE A 96 30.67 -13.80 -14.00
C ILE A 96 29.18 -13.46 -14.06
N VAL A 97 28.32 -14.24 -13.41
CA VAL A 97 26.88 -13.96 -13.30
C VAL A 97 26.61 -12.89 -12.23
N ILE A 98 27.54 -12.68 -11.29
CA ILE A 98 27.36 -11.76 -10.15
C ILE A 98 26.98 -10.31 -10.57
N PRO A 99 27.61 -9.67 -11.57
CA PRO A 99 27.19 -8.35 -12.02
C PRO A 99 25.72 -8.29 -12.48
N HIS A 100 25.24 -9.37 -13.10
CA HIS A 100 23.86 -9.49 -13.58
C HIS A 100 22.90 -9.79 -12.42
N LEU A 101 23.31 -10.59 -11.44
CA LEU A 101 22.57 -10.78 -10.20
C LEU A 101 22.34 -9.46 -9.45
N ARG A 102 23.33 -8.55 -9.45
CA ARG A 102 23.16 -7.23 -8.80
C ARG A 102 22.06 -6.41 -9.46
N ARG A 103 21.97 -6.42 -10.79
CA ARG A 103 20.92 -5.70 -11.55
C ARG A 103 19.56 -6.38 -11.37
N ALA A 104 19.53 -7.71 -11.39
CA ALA A 104 18.34 -8.50 -11.08
C ALA A 104 17.82 -8.21 -9.66
N ALA A 105 18.71 -8.21 -8.67
CA ALA A 105 18.41 -7.91 -7.27
C ALA A 105 17.82 -6.50 -7.10
N GLU A 106 18.40 -5.51 -7.79
CA GLU A 106 17.88 -4.14 -7.78
C GLU A 106 16.44 -4.06 -8.32
N LEU A 107 16.16 -4.75 -9.43
CA LEU A 107 14.80 -4.81 -9.99
C LEU A 107 13.82 -5.53 -9.03
N LEU A 108 14.23 -6.66 -8.45
CA LEU A 108 13.40 -7.39 -7.49
C LEU A 108 13.10 -6.55 -6.25
N GLU A 109 14.06 -5.79 -5.74
CA GLU A 109 13.87 -4.91 -4.60
C GLU A 109 12.83 -3.82 -4.88
N GLU A 110 12.87 -3.22 -6.07
CA GLU A 110 11.85 -2.24 -6.48
C GLU A 110 10.45 -2.85 -6.61
N LEU A 111 10.35 -4.08 -7.12
CA LEU A 111 9.06 -4.78 -7.26
C LEU A 111 8.47 -5.13 -5.88
N ASP A 112 9.31 -5.56 -4.95
CA ASP A 112 8.95 -5.96 -3.60
C ASP A 112 8.49 -4.77 -2.75
N GLN A 113 9.25 -3.68 -2.75
CA GLN A 113 8.85 -2.41 -2.11
C GLN A 113 7.52 -1.88 -2.65
N GLN A 114 7.22 -2.17 -3.92
CA GLN A 114 5.92 -1.83 -4.48
C GLN A 114 4.78 -2.72 -3.99
N VAL A 115 5.02 -4.01 -3.81
CA VAL A 115 4.02 -4.89 -3.18
C VAL A 115 3.76 -4.40 -1.76
N GLU A 116 4.78 -4.08 -0.98
CA GLU A 116 4.61 -3.50 0.37
C GLU A 116 3.82 -2.18 0.35
N SER A 117 4.10 -1.30 -0.62
CA SER A 117 3.37 -0.04 -0.78
C SER A 117 1.92 -0.22 -1.25
N ASN A 118 1.67 -1.30 -1.99
CA ASN A 118 0.37 -1.63 -2.59
C ASN A 118 -0.33 -2.78 -1.87
N THR A 119 0.14 -3.22 -0.69
CA THR A 119 -0.43 -4.38 -0.02
C THR A 119 -1.92 -4.16 0.11
N ASP A 120 -2.65 -5.01 -0.59
CA ASP A 120 -4.08 -4.83 -0.77
C ASP A 120 -4.73 -5.12 0.57
N LEU A 121 -5.12 -4.04 1.27
CA LEU A 121 -5.81 -4.15 2.55
C LEU A 121 -6.99 -5.13 2.44
N GLN A 122 -7.57 -5.30 1.24
CA GLN A 122 -8.67 -6.22 0.94
C GLN A 122 -8.38 -7.69 1.28
N SER A 123 -7.11 -8.10 1.35
CA SER A 123 -6.73 -9.47 1.72
C SER A 123 -6.83 -9.74 3.24
N PHE A 124 -7.02 -8.70 4.04
CA PHE A 124 -7.08 -8.79 5.50
C PHE A 124 -8.45 -8.38 6.02
N LYS A 125 -8.87 -8.99 7.14
CA LYS A 125 -10.15 -8.70 7.80
C LYS A 125 -10.01 -8.03 9.16
N LYS A 126 -8.82 -8.02 9.75
CA LYS A 126 -8.58 -7.53 11.11
C LYS A 126 -7.50 -6.46 11.10
N PHE A 127 -7.84 -5.31 11.67
CA PHE A 127 -6.97 -4.13 11.70
C PHE A 127 -6.94 -3.53 13.10
N LYS A 128 -5.76 -3.10 13.54
CA LYS A 128 -5.63 -2.16 14.66
C LYS A 128 -5.35 -0.78 14.08
N VAL A 129 -6.11 0.23 14.51
CA VAL A 129 -6.01 1.57 13.95
C VAL A 129 -5.70 2.53 15.09
N TYR A 130 -4.54 3.17 15.05
CA TYR A 130 -4.11 4.17 16.02
C TYR A 130 -4.26 5.55 15.41
N THR A 131 -5.01 6.44 16.06
CA THR A 131 -5.35 7.75 15.49
C THR A 131 -5.04 8.88 16.45
N ASP A 132 -4.48 9.96 15.91
CA ASP A 132 -4.26 11.19 16.66
C ASP A 132 -4.44 12.44 15.78
N GLY A 133 -4.76 13.56 16.43
CA GLY A 133 -4.96 14.87 15.83
C GLY A 133 -4.32 15.97 16.67
N SER A 134 -3.63 16.88 16.00
CA SER A 134 -2.92 17.98 16.65
C SER A 134 -3.22 19.32 15.98
N CYS A 135 -3.19 20.41 16.75
CA CYS A 135 -3.43 21.75 16.24
C CYS A 135 -2.50 22.78 16.89
N LEU A 136 -1.85 23.61 16.08
CA LEU A 136 -1.00 24.73 16.47
C LEU A 136 -1.87 25.98 16.69
N GLY A 137 -2.57 26.00 17.83
CA GLY A 137 -3.64 26.95 18.12
C GLY A 137 -5.02 26.34 17.87
N ASN A 138 -6.06 26.79 18.59
CA ASN A 138 -7.39 26.17 18.54
C ASN A 138 -8.49 27.25 18.46
N PRO A 139 -8.86 27.73 17.26
CA PRO A 139 -8.49 27.20 15.94
C PRO A 139 -7.10 27.64 15.43
N GLY A 140 -6.54 26.90 14.48
CA GLY A 140 -5.25 27.16 13.83
C GLY A 140 -4.86 26.05 12.83
N PRO A 141 -3.61 26.06 12.33
CA PRO A 141 -3.07 24.97 11.52
C PRO A 141 -3.12 23.66 12.30
N GLY A 142 -3.66 22.60 11.69
CA GLY A 142 -3.77 21.30 12.32
C GLY A 142 -3.39 20.16 11.40
N GLY A 143 -2.99 19.05 12.00
CA GLY A 143 -2.61 17.82 11.32
C GLY A 143 -3.30 16.62 11.95
N TYR A 144 -3.54 15.60 11.15
CA TYR A 144 -4.10 14.33 11.59
C TYR A 144 -3.22 13.18 11.09
N ALA A 145 -3.21 12.09 11.84
CA ALA A 145 -2.48 10.88 11.47
C ALA A 145 -3.20 9.62 11.96
N ALA A 146 -3.14 8.58 11.15
CA ALA A 146 -3.60 7.25 11.48
C ALA A 146 -2.59 6.19 11.04
N TYR A 147 -2.25 5.29 11.97
CA TYR A 147 -1.44 4.09 11.72
C TYR A 147 -2.37 2.87 11.70
N ILE A 148 -2.43 2.19 10.56
CA ILE A 148 -3.24 1.00 10.32
C ILE A 148 -2.31 -0.21 10.36
N ILE A 149 -2.48 -1.06 11.36
CA ILE A 149 -1.65 -2.24 11.60
C ILE A 149 -2.44 -3.49 11.24
N PHE A 150 -1.84 -4.34 10.42
CA PHE A 150 -2.46 -5.55 9.88
C PHE A 150 -1.44 -6.69 9.74
N ASN A 151 -1.89 -7.82 9.21
CA ASN A 151 -1.09 -9.05 9.13
C ASN A 151 -0.46 -9.42 10.50
N ASN A 152 -1.28 -9.56 11.54
CA ASN A 152 -0.85 -9.87 12.91
C ASN A 152 0.19 -8.91 13.53
N GLY A 153 0.34 -7.69 13.00
CA GLY A 153 1.30 -6.71 13.52
C GLY A 153 2.58 -6.57 12.70
N GLU A 154 2.73 -7.35 11.62
CA GLU A 154 3.92 -7.33 10.78
C GLU A 154 3.93 -6.16 9.78
N GLN A 155 2.76 -5.62 9.44
CA GLN A 155 2.63 -4.57 8.43
C GLN A 155 1.90 -3.34 8.97
N GLU A 156 2.38 -2.17 8.54
CA GLU A 156 1.79 -0.86 8.86
C GLU A 156 1.50 -0.06 7.59
N LYS A 157 0.35 0.61 7.55
CA LYS A 157 0.02 1.63 6.55
C LYS A 157 -0.33 2.93 7.26
N VAL A 158 0.14 4.05 6.71
CA VAL A 158 -0.03 5.37 7.33
C VAL A 158 -0.92 6.25 6.46
N VAL A 159 -1.89 6.91 7.09
CA VAL A 159 -2.72 7.95 6.49
C VAL A 159 -2.52 9.24 7.28
N SER A 160 -2.24 10.35 6.62
CA SER A 160 -2.03 11.64 7.30
C SER A 160 -2.35 12.81 6.39
N GLY A 161 -2.62 13.97 6.99
CA GLY A 161 -2.90 15.21 6.27
C GLY A 161 -2.94 16.41 7.20
N ALA A 162 -3.21 17.60 6.63
CA ALA A 162 -3.20 18.86 7.37
C ALA A 162 -4.23 19.85 6.83
N LEU A 163 -4.71 20.77 7.68
CA LEU A 163 -5.64 21.85 7.36
C LEU A 163 -5.22 23.14 8.04
N LYS A 164 -5.24 24.27 7.30
CA LYS A 164 -4.73 25.57 7.77
C LYS A 164 -5.53 26.22 8.89
N ASP A 165 -6.84 25.98 8.91
CA ASP A 165 -7.76 26.56 9.88
C ASP A 165 -8.72 25.47 10.35
N THR A 166 -8.40 24.87 11.48
CA THR A 166 -9.12 23.74 12.07
C THR A 166 -8.97 23.76 13.59
N THR A 167 -9.62 22.83 14.28
CA THR A 167 -9.49 22.60 15.72
C THR A 167 -8.90 21.22 16.00
N ASN A 168 -8.44 21.00 17.25
CA ASN A 168 -7.93 19.69 17.67
C ASN A 168 -8.97 18.58 17.46
N ASN A 169 -10.20 18.82 17.93
CA ASN A 169 -11.32 17.86 17.81
C ASN A 169 -11.64 17.51 16.35
N GLN A 170 -11.52 18.46 15.42
CA GLN A 170 -11.72 18.19 13.99
C GLN A 170 -10.60 17.33 13.41
N MET A 171 -9.35 17.52 13.85
CA MET A 171 -8.22 16.70 13.43
C MET A 171 -8.30 15.28 13.99
N GLU A 172 -8.69 15.13 15.25
CA GLU A 172 -8.95 13.81 15.86
C GLU A 172 -10.04 13.03 15.09
N LEU A 173 -11.14 13.70 14.70
CA LEU A 173 -12.18 13.07 13.87
C LEU A 173 -11.68 12.70 12.48
N LYS A 174 -10.93 13.61 11.84
CA LYS A 174 -10.37 13.38 10.49
C LYS A 174 -9.40 12.21 10.47
N ALA A 175 -8.60 12.01 11.52
CA ALA A 175 -7.73 10.86 11.64
C ALA A 175 -8.50 9.53 11.49
N VAL A 176 -9.64 9.40 12.17
CA VAL A 176 -10.50 8.21 12.09
C VAL A 176 -11.16 8.09 10.72
N ILE A 177 -11.75 9.18 10.22
CA ILE A 177 -12.47 9.20 8.93
C ILE A 177 -11.55 8.74 7.80
N GLU A 178 -10.36 9.31 7.71
CA GLU A 178 -9.41 9.03 6.63
C GLU A 178 -8.82 7.62 6.75
N ALA A 179 -8.70 7.07 7.98
CA ALA A 179 -8.35 5.67 8.17
C ALA A 179 -9.46 4.73 7.67
N LEU A 180 -10.73 5.00 8.01
CA LEU A 180 -11.85 4.16 7.57
C LEU A 180 -12.05 4.18 6.05
N LYS A 181 -11.80 5.31 5.38
CA LYS A 181 -11.94 5.43 3.92
C LYS A 181 -11.05 4.48 3.11
N VAL A 182 -9.89 4.09 3.65
CA VAL A 182 -8.95 3.21 2.95
C VAL A 182 -9.12 1.74 3.32
N LEU A 183 -9.87 1.44 4.38
CA LEU A 183 -10.03 0.08 4.90
C LEU A 183 -11.12 -0.70 4.13
N PRO A 184 -10.99 -2.02 3.98
CA PRO A 184 -12.02 -2.85 3.34
C PRO A 184 -13.31 -2.84 4.14
N VAL A 185 -14.44 -2.67 3.45
CA VAL A 185 -15.78 -2.78 4.05
C VAL A 185 -15.95 -4.14 4.75
N ASP A 186 -16.73 -4.17 5.82
CA ASP A 186 -16.99 -5.32 6.70
C ASP A 186 -15.79 -5.84 7.51
N SER A 187 -14.70 -5.06 7.59
CA SER A 187 -13.54 -5.39 8.42
C SER A 187 -13.82 -5.23 9.93
N GLU A 188 -13.08 -6.01 10.73
CA GLU A 188 -12.97 -5.88 12.18
C GLU A 188 -11.86 -4.89 12.52
N ILE A 189 -12.24 -3.79 13.16
CA ILE A 189 -11.34 -2.68 13.48
C ILE A 189 -11.29 -2.50 15.00
N GLU A 190 -10.08 -2.58 15.54
CA GLU A 190 -9.79 -2.16 16.91
C GLU A 190 -9.18 -0.76 16.87
N LEU A 191 -9.99 0.24 17.23
CA LEU A 191 -9.61 1.66 17.19
C LEU A 191 -8.98 2.07 18.52
N TYR A 192 -7.75 2.55 18.46
CA TYR A 192 -6.95 3.07 19.56
C TYR A 192 -6.84 4.60 19.43
N SER A 193 -7.26 5.31 20.47
CA SER A 193 -7.12 6.76 20.55
C SER A 193 -7.09 7.21 22.02
N ASP A 194 -6.40 8.30 22.33
CA ASP A 194 -6.46 8.97 23.63
C ASP A 194 -7.60 10.01 23.68
N SER A 195 -8.16 10.39 22.53
CA SER A 195 -9.28 11.31 22.41
C SER A 195 -10.54 10.75 23.06
N ALA A 196 -10.85 11.28 24.24
CA ALA A 196 -12.14 11.03 24.89
C ALA A 196 -13.31 11.56 24.05
N TYR A 197 -13.10 12.56 23.20
CA TYR A 197 -14.13 13.12 22.32
C TYR A 197 -14.54 12.12 21.24
N VAL A 198 -13.56 11.54 20.54
CA VAL A 198 -13.77 10.51 19.51
C VAL A 198 -14.38 9.26 20.13
N LEU A 199 -13.76 8.71 21.17
CA LEU A 199 -14.17 7.42 21.74
C LEU A 199 -15.58 7.49 22.36
N ASN A 200 -15.91 8.54 23.12
CA ASN A 200 -17.25 8.67 23.66
C ASN A 200 -18.29 9.02 22.59
N GLY A 201 -17.90 9.79 21.56
CA GLY A 201 -18.81 10.10 20.47
C GLY A 201 -19.24 8.86 19.70
N LEU A 202 -18.27 8.03 19.30
CA LEU A 202 -18.52 6.76 18.62
C LEU A 202 -19.30 5.75 19.48
N SER A 203 -18.92 5.60 20.76
CA SER A 203 -19.49 4.55 21.62
C SER A 203 -20.79 4.93 22.33
N LYS A 204 -21.03 6.21 22.62
CA LYS A 204 -22.13 6.66 23.51
C LYS A 204 -23.04 7.71 22.90
N TRP A 205 -22.51 8.67 22.14
CA TRP A 205 -23.27 9.87 21.79
C TRP A 205 -23.96 9.79 20.42
N LEU A 206 -23.35 9.13 19.43
CA LEU A 206 -23.85 9.06 18.06
C LEU A 206 -25.33 8.66 17.96
N ASN A 207 -25.73 7.58 18.63
CA ASN A 207 -27.11 7.10 18.60
C ASN A 207 -28.10 8.14 19.15
N SER A 208 -27.72 8.82 20.24
CA SER A 208 -28.54 9.87 20.84
C SER A 208 -28.67 11.09 19.92
N TRP A 209 -27.55 11.52 19.31
CA TRP A 209 -27.55 12.64 18.37
C TRP A 209 -28.38 12.34 17.13
N LYS A 210 -28.27 11.14 16.55
CA LYS A 210 -29.10 10.73 15.40
C LYS A 210 -30.59 10.78 15.72
N ASN A 211 -30.98 10.25 16.89
CA ASN A 211 -32.37 10.23 17.33
C ASN A 211 -32.91 11.64 17.64
N ASN A 212 -32.03 12.58 18.00
CA ASN A 212 -32.39 13.97 18.30
C ASN A 212 -32.07 14.94 17.15
N ASN A 213 -32.07 14.47 15.90
CA ASN A 213 -31.82 15.28 14.69
C ASN A 213 -30.54 16.12 14.75
N TRP A 214 -29.47 15.57 15.35
CA TRP A 214 -28.16 16.21 15.53
C TRP A 214 -28.21 17.50 16.37
N LEU A 215 -29.10 17.53 17.36
CA LEU A 215 -29.20 18.59 18.35
C LEU A 215 -28.73 18.11 19.74
N THR A 216 -28.12 19.03 20.47
CA THR A 216 -27.80 18.88 21.90
C THR A 216 -29.05 19.05 22.76
N ALA A 217 -28.96 18.70 24.06
CA ALA A 217 -30.04 18.92 25.02
C ALA A 217 -30.48 20.39 25.11
N ALA A 218 -29.58 21.32 24.81
CA ALA A 218 -29.84 22.76 24.74
C ALA A 218 -30.47 23.21 23.39
N LYS A 219 -30.90 22.28 22.53
CA LYS A 219 -31.44 22.51 21.17
C LYS A 219 -30.50 23.26 20.22
N LYS A 220 -29.21 23.27 20.51
CA LYS A 220 -28.17 23.76 19.59
C LYS A 220 -27.63 22.60 18.76
N GLU A 221 -27.17 22.89 17.55
CA GLU A 221 -26.49 21.88 16.72
C GLU A 221 -25.28 21.29 17.44
N VAL A 222 -25.06 19.99 17.23
CA VAL A 222 -23.87 19.30 17.71
C VAL A 222 -22.63 19.88 17.04
N ALA A 223 -21.61 20.20 17.82
CA ALA A 223 -20.34 20.68 17.27
C ALA A 223 -19.72 19.62 16.35
N ASN A 224 -19.15 20.05 15.22
CA ASN A 224 -18.57 19.18 14.20
C ASN A 224 -19.57 18.19 13.57
N LYS A 225 -20.86 18.55 13.53
CA LYS A 225 -21.96 17.73 12.98
C LYS A 225 -21.63 17.08 11.63
N GLU A 226 -21.05 17.83 10.70
CA GLU A 226 -20.71 17.34 9.36
C GLU A 226 -19.70 16.18 9.41
N LEU A 227 -18.60 16.34 10.17
CA LEU A 227 -17.59 15.29 10.35
C LEU A 227 -18.18 14.08 11.08
N TRP A 228 -19.06 14.29 12.05
CA TRP A 228 -19.72 13.18 12.74
C TRP A 228 -20.69 12.41 11.84
N GLN A 229 -21.40 13.10 10.93
CA GLN A 229 -22.29 12.46 9.96
C GLN A 229 -21.50 11.62 8.95
N GLU A 230 -20.37 12.14 8.46
CA GLU A 230 -19.45 11.39 7.61
C GLU A 230 -18.89 10.16 8.34
N LEU A 231 -18.42 10.35 9.58
CA LEU A 231 -17.88 9.27 10.40
C LEU A 231 -18.94 8.21 10.72
N ASP A 232 -20.19 8.59 11.05
CA ASP A 232 -21.28 7.64 11.30
C ASP A 232 -21.62 6.81 10.06
N HIS A 233 -21.67 7.44 8.89
CA HIS A 233 -21.90 6.74 7.62
C HIS A 233 -20.81 5.70 7.36
N LEU A 234 -19.53 6.07 7.52
CA LEU A 234 -18.42 5.15 7.34
C LEU A 234 -18.42 4.05 8.41
N ALA A 235 -18.58 4.40 9.68
CA ALA A 235 -18.55 3.47 10.80
C ALA A 235 -19.59 2.35 10.69
N GLY A 236 -20.73 2.62 10.05
CA GLY A 236 -21.77 1.61 9.78
C GLY A 236 -21.32 0.44 8.90
N SER A 237 -20.22 0.60 8.16
CA SER A 237 -19.64 -0.43 7.28
C SER A 237 -18.62 -1.33 7.96
N PHE A 238 -18.37 -1.17 9.28
CA PHE A 238 -17.30 -1.90 9.98
C PHE A 238 -17.75 -2.47 11.32
N LYS A 239 -17.02 -3.47 11.80
CA LYS A 239 -17.15 -3.97 13.18
C LYS A 239 -16.13 -3.26 14.06
N LEU A 240 -16.54 -2.17 14.70
CA LEU A 240 -15.68 -1.34 15.52
C LEU A 240 -15.64 -1.81 16.98
N SER A 241 -14.42 -1.90 17.51
CA SER A 241 -14.13 -1.99 18.93
C SER A 241 -13.19 -0.86 19.31
N TYR A 242 -13.22 -0.43 20.58
CA TYR A 242 -12.58 0.80 21.02
C TYR A 242 -11.63 0.51 22.18
N GLN A 243 -10.41 1.02 22.08
CA GLN A 243 -9.40 0.95 23.14
C GLN A 243 -8.92 2.36 23.47
N LYS A 244 -9.09 2.75 24.74
CA LYS A 244 -8.54 4.02 25.22
C LYS A 244 -7.08 3.84 25.57
N VAL A 245 -6.21 4.59 24.89
CA VAL A 245 -4.78 4.68 25.26
C VAL A 245 -4.53 5.90 26.13
N LYS A 246 -3.42 5.90 26.86
CA LYS A 246 -3.02 7.04 27.69
C LYS A 246 -2.34 8.09 26.82
N GLY A 247 -2.72 9.36 26.98
CA GLY A 247 -2.06 10.47 26.32
C GLY A 247 -0.59 10.57 26.77
N HIS A 248 0.31 10.58 25.79
CA HIS A 248 1.76 10.83 25.90
C HIS A 248 2.59 9.93 26.84
N SER A 249 2.25 8.64 27.00
CA SER A 249 3.27 7.60 27.27
C SER A 249 2.67 6.19 27.25
N GLY A 250 3.32 5.28 26.52
CA GLY A 250 3.20 3.83 26.74
C GLY A 250 2.65 3.02 25.57
N ASP A 251 2.20 3.66 24.48
CA ASP A 251 1.86 2.98 23.23
C ASP A 251 2.65 3.56 22.06
N HIS A 252 3.53 2.74 21.49
CA HIS A 252 4.45 3.10 20.41
C HIS A 252 3.72 3.67 19.18
N TYR A 253 2.55 3.12 18.83
CA TYR A 253 1.82 3.56 17.64
C TYR A 253 1.02 4.84 17.89
N ASN A 254 0.52 5.04 19.11
CA ASN A 254 -0.10 6.32 19.47
C ASN A 254 0.94 7.46 19.45
N GLU A 255 2.14 7.22 19.99
CA GLU A 255 3.22 8.23 19.96
C GLU A 255 3.71 8.53 18.54
N LYS A 256 3.70 7.53 17.64
CA LYS A 256 3.96 7.73 16.21
C LYS A 256 2.88 8.61 15.57
N ALA A 257 1.60 8.36 15.87
CA ALA A 257 0.48 9.15 15.35
C ALA A 257 0.56 10.62 15.82
N ASP A 258 0.78 10.85 17.12
CA ASP A 258 0.94 12.20 17.71
C ASP A 258 2.04 13.01 17.00
N LYS A 259 3.25 12.43 16.91
CA LYS A 259 4.39 13.08 16.26
C LYS A 259 4.13 13.40 14.80
N LEU A 260 3.45 12.51 14.08
CA LEU A 260 3.12 12.72 12.67
C LEU A 260 2.06 13.81 12.50
N ALA A 261 1.03 13.82 13.36
CA ALA A 261 0.00 14.86 13.36
C ALA A 261 0.60 16.25 13.64
N GLN A 262 1.46 16.37 14.67
CA GLN A 262 2.19 17.61 14.97
C GLN A 262 3.07 18.07 13.80
N LYS A 263 3.82 17.14 13.20
CA LYS A 263 4.66 17.42 12.03
C LYS A 263 3.81 17.95 10.88
N LYS A 264 2.66 17.33 10.60
CA LYS A 264 1.75 17.75 9.53
C LYS A 264 1.16 19.14 9.77
N ALA A 265 0.81 19.46 11.02
CA ALA A 265 0.34 20.79 11.39
C ALA A 265 1.41 21.88 11.16
N ALA A 266 2.69 21.56 11.39
CA ALA A 266 3.80 22.51 11.24
C ALA A 266 4.27 22.71 9.78
N GLU A 267 3.89 21.82 8.86
CA GLU A 267 4.31 21.85 7.45
C GLU A 267 3.49 22.81 6.55
N ILE A 268 2.43 23.45 7.08
CA ILE A 268 1.42 24.19 6.26
C ILE A 268 1.25 25.67 6.58
#